data_AF-A0A820MDP1-F1
#
_entry.id   AF-A0A820MDP1-F1
#
_cell.length_a   1.000
_cell.length_b   1.000
_cell.length_c   1.000
_cell.angle_alpha   90.00
_cell.angle_beta   90.00
_cell.angle_gamma   90.00
#
_symmetry.space_group_name_H-M   'P 1'
#
loop_
_entity.id
_entity.type
_entity.pdbx_description
1 polymer ?
#
loop_
_entity_poly.entity_id
_entity_poly.type
_entity_poly.pdbx_seq_one_letter_code
_entity_poly.pdbx_strand_id
1 'polypeptide(L)'
;MYNRAIVAGTDSYVLTAYFVDPRTICTSGRDEARLKLEGSGTGLWLQNGSDPIRDSVPIPLHENTINTTRWVLGSCFPSMGVHYWYDNRLDKECDEIFPVFLLYNKGKLTGFGWGLAGKYEYTKRTEPVPYGAVSVRITQTF
;
A
#
# COMPACT_ATOMS: atom_id res chain seq x y z
N MET A 1 1.73 12.71 2.52
CA MET A 1 1.05 11.49 2.05
C MET A 1 -0.32 11.78 1.45
N TYR A 2 -1.21 12.50 2.16
CA TYR A 2 -2.45 12.97 1.54
C TYR A 2 -2.14 14.04 0.50
N ASN A 3 -2.31 13.71 -0.77
CA ASN A 3 -2.17 14.66 -1.84
C ASN A 3 -3.54 15.23 -2.18
N ARG A 4 -3.61 16.52 -2.53
CA ARG A 4 -4.85 17.09 -3.07
C ARG A 4 -4.93 16.83 -4.57
N ALA A 5 -6.10 16.41 -5.04
CA ALA A 5 -6.39 16.23 -6.45
C ALA A 5 -7.87 16.47 -6.73
N ILE A 6 -8.18 16.97 -7.92
CA ILE A 6 -9.57 17.04 -8.41
C ILE A 6 -9.95 15.66 -8.96
N VAL A 7 -10.86 14.97 -8.28
CA VAL A 7 -11.40 13.68 -8.70
C VAL A 7 -12.86 13.87 -9.09
N ALA A 8 -13.19 13.60 -10.36
CA ALA A 8 -14.53 13.78 -10.91
C ALA A 8 -15.15 15.17 -10.62
N GLY A 9 -14.33 16.22 -10.66
CA GLY A 9 -14.76 17.61 -10.41
C GLY A 9 -14.76 18.05 -8.94
N THR A 10 -14.38 17.17 -8.00
CA THR A 10 -14.36 17.47 -6.56
C THR A 10 -12.93 17.54 -6.03
N ASP A 11 -12.58 18.58 -5.28
CA ASP A 11 -11.30 18.66 -4.53
C ASP A 11 -11.29 17.58 -3.44
N SER A 12 -10.35 16.64 -3.56
CA SER A 12 -10.28 15.42 -2.77
C SER A 12 -8.87 15.18 -2.26
N TYR A 13 -8.76 14.56 -1.09
CA TYR A 13 -7.50 13.96 -0.66
C TYR A 13 -7.37 12.57 -1.30
N VAL A 14 -6.24 12.32 -1.93
CA VAL A 14 -5.91 11.05 -2.57
C VAL A 14 -4.70 10.41 -1.90
N LEU A 15 -4.76 9.08 -1.85
CA LEU A 15 -3.68 8.22 -1.41
C LEU A 15 -3.28 7.36 -2.61
N THR A 16 -2.00 7.34 -2.93
CA THR A 16 -1.53 6.73 -4.17
C THR A 16 -0.46 5.69 -3.88
N ALA A 17 -0.67 4.49 -4.42
CA ALA A 17 0.27 3.39 -4.42
C ALA A 17 0.59 3.00 -5.86
N TYR A 18 1.88 2.85 -6.16
CA TYR A 18 2.37 2.41 -7.46
C TYR A 18 2.93 1.01 -7.32
N PHE A 19 2.55 0.11 -8.24
CA PHE A 19 3.09 -1.25 -8.33
C PHE A 19 4.27 -1.37 -9.30
N VAL A 20 4.53 -0.30 -10.04
CA VAL A 20 5.64 -0.13 -10.97
C VAL A 20 6.38 1.13 -10.54
N ASP A 21 7.71 1.16 -10.72
CA ASP A 21 8.51 2.34 -10.39
C ASP A 21 7.91 3.59 -11.07
N PRO A 22 7.56 4.65 -10.32
CA PRO A 22 6.99 5.88 -10.87
C PRO A 22 7.78 6.47 -12.03
N ARG A 23 9.12 6.31 -12.05
CA ARG A 23 9.97 6.75 -13.17
C ARG A 23 9.64 6.04 -14.47
N THR A 24 9.34 4.74 -14.41
CA THR A 24 8.93 3.97 -15.58
C THR A 24 7.56 4.45 -16.07
N ILE A 25 6.62 4.71 -15.15
CA ILE A 25 5.28 5.17 -15.47
C ILE A 25 5.31 6.55 -16.16
N CYS A 26 6.12 7.48 -15.66
CA CYS A 26 6.18 8.86 -16.14
C CYS A 26 7.07 9.08 -17.38
N THR A 27 7.75 8.05 -17.89
CA THR A 27 8.67 8.20 -19.04
C THR A 27 8.23 7.37 -20.24
N SER A 28 8.44 6.05 -20.19
CA SER A 28 8.24 5.14 -21.32
C SER A 28 7.01 4.24 -21.16
N GLY A 29 6.53 4.03 -19.94
CA GLY A 29 5.61 2.95 -19.62
C GLY A 29 6.27 1.57 -19.78
N ARG A 30 5.43 0.54 -19.90
CA ARG A 30 5.84 -0.86 -20.15
C ARG A 30 5.26 -1.34 -21.47
N ASP A 31 6.05 -2.07 -22.24
CA ASP A 31 5.58 -2.76 -23.44
C ASP A 31 4.82 -4.05 -23.09
N GLU A 32 4.23 -4.69 -24.11
CA GLU A 32 3.42 -5.90 -23.95
C GLU A 32 4.24 -7.06 -23.37
N ALA A 33 5.49 -7.23 -23.79
CA ALA A 33 6.36 -8.31 -23.33
C ALA A 33 6.65 -8.15 -21.83
N ARG A 34 6.98 -6.94 -21.40
CA ARG A 34 7.23 -6.60 -20.00
C ARG A 34 5.98 -6.70 -19.15
N LEU A 35 4.82 -6.28 -19.67
CA LEU A 35 3.54 -6.46 -18.99
C LEU A 35 3.21 -7.94 -18.77
N LYS A 36 3.44 -8.81 -19.76
CA LYS A 36 3.24 -10.27 -19.63
C LYS A 36 4.19 -10.89 -18.59
N LEU A 37 5.43 -10.42 -18.52
CA LEU A 37 6.43 -10.94 -17.59
C LEU A 37 6.20 -10.47 -16.15
N GLU A 38 5.94 -9.18 -15.95
CA GLU A 38 5.86 -8.56 -14.62
C GLU A 38 4.43 -8.51 -14.07
N GLY A 39 3.42 -8.76 -14.90
CA GLY A 39 2.02 -8.65 -14.51
C GLY A 39 1.66 -7.28 -13.94
N SER A 40 0.99 -7.29 -12.79
CA SER A 40 0.52 -6.07 -12.11
C SER A 40 1.65 -5.14 -11.66
N GLY A 41 2.89 -5.62 -11.55
CA GLY A 41 4.03 -4.79 -11.19
C GLY A 41 5.17 -5.56 -10.53
N THR A 42 6.26 -4.86 -10.26
CA THR A 42 7.51 -5.42 -9.72
C THR A 42 7.82 -4.97 -8.31
N GLY A 43 7.03 -4.06 -7.74
CA GLY A 43 7.30 -3.49 -6.43
C GLY A 43 6.10 -2.76 -5.84
N LEU A 44 6.36 -2.00 -4.79
CA LEU A 44 5.38 -1.11 -4.18
C LEU A 44 6.06 0.20 -3.80
N TRP A 45 5.49 1.32 -4.23
CA TRP A 45 5.88 2.66 -3.87
C TRP A 45 4.67 3.44 -3.38
N LEU A 46 4.81 4.15 -2.27
CA LEU A 46 3.72 4.94 -1.69
C LEU A 46 4.04 6.42 -1.84
N GLN A 47 3.14 7.17 -2.49
CA GLN A 47 3.37 8.58 -2.73
C GLN A 47 3.28 9.37 -1.41
N ASN A 48 4.29 10.20 -1.17
CA ASN A 48 4.43 11.04 0.02
C ASN A 48 4.81 12.50 -0.33
N GLY A 49 4.17 13.03 -1.37
CA GLY A 49 4.38 14.41 -1.84
C GLY A 49 3.79 14.58 -3.23
N SER A 50 4.01 15.74 -3.84
CA SER A 50 3.42 16.09 -5.13
C SER A 50 4.14 15.44 -6.31
N ASP A 51 5.45 15.19 -6.22
CA ASP A 51 6.24 14.58 -7.28
C ASP A 51 6.31 13.05 -7.09
N PRO A 52 5.67 12.23 -7.94
CA PRO A 52 5.65 10.79 -7.76
C PRO A 52 7.03 10.12 -7.97
N ILE A 53 7.96 10.76 -8.69
CA ILE A 53 9.31 10.24 -8.92
C ILE A 53 10.19 10.50 -7.70
N ARG A 54 10.10 11.69 -7.12
CA ARG A 54 10.99 12.14 -6.02
C ARG A 54 10.42 11.85 -4.64
N ASP A 55 9.11 11.94 -4.50
CA ASP A 55 8.42 11.92 -3.20
C ASP A 55 7.73 10.59 -2.93
N SER A 56 8.16 9.50 -3.57
CA SER A 56 7.62 8.16 -3.31
C SER A 56 8.51 7.36 -2.35
N VAL A 57 7.90 6.70 -1.39
CA VAL A 57 8.58 5.81 -0.44
C VAL A 57 8.59 4.38 -1.02
N PRO A 58 9.77 3.83 -1.41
CA PRO A 58 9.86 2.44 -1.86
C PRO A 58 9.66 1.49 -0.68
N ILE A 59 8.87 0.44 -0.91
CA ILE A 59 8.60 -0.58 0.10
C ILE A 59 9.48 -1.80 -0.14
N PRO A 60 10.21 -2.29 0.88
CA PRO A 60 10.96 -3.53 0.76
C PRO A 60 10.04 -4.71 0.40
N LEU A 61 10.48 -5.57 -0.52
CA LEU A 61 9.73 -6.79 -0.84
C LEU A 61 10.06 -7.95 0.10
N HIS A 62 11.22 -7.87 0.75
CA HIS A 62 11.71 -8.89 1.66
C HIS A 62 11.80 -8.32 3.07
N GLU A 63 11.27 -9.06 4.03
CA GLU A 63 11.21 -8.64 5.44
C GLU A 63 12.60 -8.45 6.02
N ASN A 64 13.60 -9.22 5.56
CA ASN A 64 14.97 -9.14 6.06
C ASN A 64 15.67 -7.80 5.78
N THR A 65 15.16 -6.97 4.86
CA THR A 65 15.71 -5.63 4.59
C THR A 65 14.94 -4.52 5.31
N ILE A 66 13.82 -4.85 5.98
CA ILE A 66 12.98 -3.86 6.67
C ILE A 66 13.70 -3.18 7.83
N ASN A 67 14.64 -3.87 8.47
CA ASN A 67 15.42 -3.35 9.60
C ASN A 67 16.35 -2.18 9.21
N THR A 68 16.58 -1.95 7.92
CA THR A 68 17.34 -0.80 7.40
C THR A 68 16.47 0.41 7.09
N THR A 69 15.18 0.35 7.43
CA THR A 69 14.17 1.37 7.11
C THR A 69 13.54 1.95 8.38
N ARG A 70 12.61 2.90 8.23
CA ARG A 70 11.82 3.48 9.34
C ARG A 70 10.57 2.65 9.69
N TRP A 71 10.36 1.51 9.05
CA TRP A 71 9.24 0.63 9.34
C TRP A 71 9.48 -0.10 10.66
N VAL A 72 8.60 0.14 11.63
CA VAL A 72 8.66 -0.45 12.97
C VAL A 72 7.65 -1.58 13.09
N LEU A 73 8.03 -2.62 13.83
CA LEU A 73 7.19 -3.78 14.06
C LEU A 73 5.92 -3.37 14.84
N GLY A 74 4.75 -3.73 14.31
CA GLY A 74 3.46 -3.58 14.98
C GLY A 74 3.05 -4.83 15.75
N SER A 75 1.84 -4.78 16.34
CA SER A 75 1.25 -5.96 17.01
C SER A 75 0.97 -7.09 16.02
N CYS A 76 1.40 -8.30 16.36
CA CYS A 76 1.14 -9.50 15.57
C CYS A 76 -0.30 -10.01 15.82
N PHE A 77 -1.17 -9.92 14.82
CA PHE A 77 -2.47 -10.60 14.84
C PHE A 77 -2.33 -12.00 14.22
N PRO A 78 -2.68 -13.08 14.94
CA PRO A 78 -2.64 -14.42 14.38
C PRO A 78 -3.40 -14.48 13.06
N SER A 79 -2.85 -15.19 12.06
CA SER A 79 -3.37 -15.36 10.69
C SER A 79 -3.28 -14.16 9.73
N MET A 80 -2.98 -12.94 10.17
CA MET A 80 -2.91 -11.77 9.28
C MET A 80 -1.49 -11.46 8.75
N GLY A 81 -0.47 -12.13 9.27
CA GLY A 81 0.94 -11.87 8.95
C GLY A 81 1.61 -10.86 9.89
N VAL A 82 2.88 -10.57 9.63
CA VAL A 82 3.68 -9.62 10.42
C VAL A 82 3.37 -8.20 9.96
N HIS A 83 2.88 -7.37 10.89
CA HIS A 83 2.53 -5.99 10.63
C HIS A 83 3.71 -5.07 10.87
N TYR A 84 3.94 -4.12 9.98
CA TYR A 84 4.86 -3.01 10.19
C TYR A 84 4.16 -1.68 9.95
N TRP A 85 4.46 -0.69 10.79
CA TRP A 85 3.96 0.67 10.67
C TRP A 85 5.11 1.61 10.40
N TYR A 86 4.90 2.68 9.64
CA TYR A 86 5.97 3.61 9.34
C TYR A 86 6.18 4.60 10.48
N ASP A 87 7.39 4.61 11.05
CA ASP A 87 7.84 5.61 12.03
C ASP A 87 6.81 5.87 13.15
N ASN A 88 6.19 4.79 13.64
CA ASN A 88 5.14 4.87 14.65
C ASN A 88 5.78 5.01 16.04
N ARG A 89 5.42 6.09 16.76
CA ARG A 89 5.91 6.40 18.11
C ARG A 89 4.73 6.90 18.95
N LEU A 90 4.78 6.65 20.26
CA LEU A 90 3.68 6.97 21.20
C LEU A 90 3.42 8.47 21.35
N ASP A 91 4.40 9.30 21.00
CA ASP A 91 4.44 10.75 21.18
C ASP A 91 4.21 11.54 19.88
N LYS A 92 3.74 10.90 18.80
CA LYS A 92 3.42 11.60 17.55
C LYS A 92 2.08 12.32 17.63
N GLU A 93 2.06 13.55 17.13
CA GLU A 93 0.83 14.28 16.82
C GLU A 93 0.06 13.58 15.69
N CYS A 94 -1.27 13.64 15.75
CA CYS A 94 -2.15 12.92 14.82
C CYS A 94 -1.95 13.31 13.34
N ASP A 95 -1.47 14.52 13.07
CA ASP A 95 -1.18 15.06 11.75
C ASP A 95 0.16 14.59 11.17
N GLU A 96 1.04 14.03 12.00
CA GLU A 96 2.35 13.49 11.60
C GLU A 96 2.33 11.98 11.31
N ILE A 97 1.17 11.33 11.46
CA ILE A 97 1.01 9.90 11.24
C ILE A 97 1.10 9.62 9.73
N PHE A 98 1.95 8.67 9.36
CA PHE A 98 1.95 8.03 8.04
C PHE A 98 1.08 6.77 8.15
N PRO A 99 -0.22 6.83 7.79
CA PRO A 99 -1.22 5.85 8.19
C PRO A 99 -1.16 4.60 7.33
N VAL A 100 0.02 4.02 7.12
CA VAL A 100 0.20 2.80 6.35
C VAL A 100 0.74 1.69 7.22
N PHE A 101 0.16 0.51 7.03
CA PHE A 101 0.72 -0.74 7.52
C PHE A 101 1.16 -1.63 6.34
N LEU A 102 2.24 -2.37 6.54
CA LEU A 102 2.71 -3.43 5.65
C LEU A 102 2.44 -4.78 6.27
N LEU A 103 2.20 -5.78 5.43
CA LEU A 103 1.99 -7.16 5.82
C LEU A 103 3.03 -8.05 5.16
N TYR A 104 3.79 -8.77 5.98
CA TYR A 104 4.73 -9.79 5.53
C TYR A 104 4.24 -11.18 5.94
N ASN A 105 4.41 -12.13 5.04
CA ASN A 105 4.18 -13.54 5.30
C ASN A 105 5.35 -14.35 4.75
N LYS A 106 5.92 -15.23 5.59
CA LYS A 106 7.11 -16.03 5.26
C LYS A 106 8.26 -15.17 4.70
N GLY A 107 8.50 -13.99 5.26
CA GLY A 107 9.59 -13.10 4.86
C GLY A 107 9.35 -12.29 3.57
N LYS A 108 8.15 -12.32 2.99
CA LYS A 108 7.81 -11.57 1.76
C LYS A 108 6.61 -10.65 1.98
N LEU A 109 6.65 -9.48 1.34
CA LEU A 109 5.54 -8.55 1.33
C LEU A 109 4.33 -9.20 0.64
N THR A 110 3.21 -9.31 1.35
CA THR A 110 1.96 -9.89 0.83
C THR A 110 0.82 -8.88 0.76
N GLY A 111 0.94 -7.75 1.45
CA GLY A 111 -0.09 -6.72 1.43
C GLY A 111 0.37 -5.44 2.10
N PHE A 112 -0.46 -4.42 1.94
CA PHE A 112 -0.37 -3.15 2.63
C PHE A 112 -1.79 -2.59 2.77
N GLY A 113 -1.96 -1.61 3.64
CA GLY A 113 -3.22 -0.90 3.73
C GLY A 113 -3.09 0.41 4.49
N TRP A 114 -4.17 1.19 4.45
CA TRP A 114 -4.22 2.46 5.14
C TRP A 114 -5.05 2.37 6.42
N GLY A 115 -4.43 2.65 7.55
CA GLY A 115 -5.08 2.76 8.86
C GLY A 115 -5.56 4.19 9.10
N LEU A 116 -6.59 4.61 8.38
CA LEU A 116 -7.06 6.00 8.42
C LEU A 116 -7.86 6.26 9.70
N ALA A 117 -7.44 7.24 10.51
CA ALA A 117 -8.20 7.73 11.65
C ALA A 117 -9.16 8.84 11.21
N GLY A 118 -10.46 8.70 11.48
CA GLY A 118 -11.45 9.71 11.11
C GLY A 118 -12.88 9.34 11.53
N LYS A 119 -13.76 10.34 11.56
CA LYS A 119 -15.21 10.13 11.60
C LYS A 119 -15.68 9.91 10.17
N TYR A 120 -15.97 8.67 9.82
CA TYR A 120 -16.52 8.32 8.52
C TYR A 120 -18.04 8.36 8.57
N GLU A 121 -18.64 9.08 7.63
CA GLU A 121 -20.05 8.88 7.31
C GLU A 121 -20.15 7.63 6.44
N TYR A 122 -20.53 6.52 7.06
CA TYR A 122 -20.73 5.27 6.34
C TYR A 122 -21.98 5.38 5.48
N THR A 123 -21.81 5.29 4.17
CA THR A 123 -22.95 5.06 3.27
C THR A 123 -23.30 3.58 3.29
N LYS A 124 -24.58 3.23 3.05
CA LYS A 124 -24.98 1.82 2.86
C LYS A 124 -24.53 1.23 1.52
N ARG A 125 -23.75 1.97 0.72
CA ARG A 125 -23.25 1.51 -0.57
C ARG A 125 -22.24 0.39 -0.32
N THR A 126 -22.54 -0.77 -0.87
CA THR A 126 -21.61 -1.88 -0.98
C THR A 126 -21.36 -2.10 -2.46
N GLU A 127 -20.10 -2.04 -2.89
CA GLU A 127 -19.73 -2.51 -4.22
C GLU A 127 -19.69 -4.04 -4.19
N PRO A 128 -20.53 -4.75 -4.96
CA PRO A 128 -20.40 -6.19 -5.08
C PRO A 128 -19.04 -6.49 -5.72
N VAL A 129 -18.26 -7.38 -5.10
CA VAL A 129 -17.06 -7.92 -5.74
C VAL A 129 -17.53 -8.58 -7.05
N PRO A 130 -16.96 -8.23 -8.22
CA PRO A 130 -17.35 -8.85 -9.47
C PRO A 130 -17.24 -10.36 -9.33
N TYR A 131 -18.35 -11.07 -9.58
CA TYR A 131 -18.40 -12.52 -9.49
C TYR A 131 -17.29 -13.11 -10.36
N GLY A 132 -16.25 -13.67 -9.74
CA GLY A 132 -15.08 -14.26 -10.42
C GLY A 132 -13.73 -13.55 -10.21
N ALA A 133 -13.68 -12.38 -9.56
CA ALA A 133 -12.42 -11.64 -9.38
C ALA A 133 -11.53 -12.14 -8.22
N VAL A 134 -12.08 -12.90 -7.25
CA VAL A 134 -11.34 -13.36 -6.07
C VAL A 134 -11.75 -14.79 -5.72
N SER A 135 -10.87 -15.76 -6.01
CA SER A 135 -10.92 -17.11 -5.46
C SER A 135 -9.89 -17.21 -4.34
N VAL A 136 -10.29 -16.90 -3.10
CA VAL A 136 -9.51 -17.29 -1.92
C VAL A 136 -9.96 -18.69 -1.53
N ARG A 137 -9.22 -19.71 -1.96
CA ARG A 137 -9.35 -21.07 -1.43
C ARG A 137 -8.47 -21.19 -0.20
N ILE A 138 -9.07 -21.20 0.98
CA ILE A 138 -8.39 -21.68 2.20
C ILE A 138 -8.61 -23.19 2.25
N THR A 139 -7.63 -23.96 1.78
CA THR A 139 -7.57 -25.39 2.09
C THR A 139 -6.92 -25.57 3.44
N GLN A 140 -7.73 -25.78 4.48
CA GLN A 140 -7.26 -26.44 5.70
C GLN A 140 -6.96 -27.90 5.34
N THR A 141 -5.72 -28.32 5.53
CA THR A 141 -5.35 -29.74 5.55
C THR A 141 -5.16 -30.11 7.02
N PHE A 142 -5.93 -31.11 7.47
CA PHE A 142 -5.74 -31.76 8.77
C PHE A 142 -4.57 -32.74 8.70
#